data_AF-A0A919AZT5-F1
#
_entry.id   AF-A0A919AZT5-F1
#
_cell.length_a   1.000
_cell.length_b   1.000
_cell.length_c   1.000
_cell.angle_alpha   90.00
_cell.angle_beta   90.00
_cell.angle_gamma   90.00
#
_symmetry.space_group_name_H-M   'P 1'
#
loop_
_entity.id
_entity.type
_entity.pdbx_description
1 polymer ?
#
loop_
_entity_poly.entity_id
_entity_poly.type
_entity_poly.pdbx_seq_one_letter_code
_entity_poly.pdbx_strand_id
1 'polypeptide(L)' 'MPACISTTDRTLMLLPFEEWISISAAAQRADIDEAAATSVVRVGRRRGVLCTRGKGAAQQVRRIYPAPRRPVTPKR' A
#
# COMPACT_ATOMS: atom_id res chain seq x y z
N MET A 1 -7.95 -19.23 -14.25
CA MET A 1 -7.52 -19.27 -12.84
C MET A 1 -7.81 -17.91 -12.21
N PRO A 2 -8.75 -17.79 -11.26
CA PRO A 2 -8.92 -16.53 -10.54
C PRO A 2 -7.63 -16.28 -9.76
N ALA A 3 -6.99 -15.15 -10.02
CA ALA A 3 -5.74 -14.79 -9.36
C ALA A 3 -6.00 -14.64 -7.86
N CYS A 4 -5.30 -15.40 -7.04
CA CYS A 4 -5.37 -15.30 -5.59
C CYS A 4 -5.04 -13.85 -5.17
N ILE A 5 -5.98 -13.18 -4.49
CA ILE A 5 -5.73 -11.88 -3.87
C ILE A 5 -4.67 -12.10 -2.80
N SER A 6 -3.49 -11.48 -2.97
CA SER A 6 -2.41 -11.65 -1.99
C SER A 6 -2.76 -10.93 -0.69
N THR A 7 -2.16 -11.36 0.44
CA THR A 7 -2.30 -10.66 1.72
C THR A 7 -1.96 -9.18 1.58
N THR A 8 -0.92 -8.85 0.81
CA THR A 8 -0.55 -7.47 0.48
C THR A 8 -1.65 -6.72 -0.26
N ASP A 9 -2.32 -7.35 -1.22
CA ASP A 9 -3.43 -6.70 -1.95
C ASP A 9 -4.59 -6.39 -0.99
N ARG A 10 -4.92 -7.33 -0.09
CA ARG A 10 -5.93 -7.09 0.94
C ARG A 10 -5.53 -5.94 1.85
N THR A 11 -4.29 -5.91 2.32
CA THR A 11 -3.77 -4.83 3.18
C THR A 11 -3.81 -3.47 2.49
N LEU A 12 -3.40 -3.39 1.23
CA LEU A 12 -3.48 -2.15 0.44
C LEU A 12 -4.93 -1.67 0.30
N MET A 13 -5.89 -2.59 0.24
CA MET A 13 -7.31 -2.25 0.13
C MET A 13 -7.95 -1.78 1.45
N LEU A 14 -7.29 -1.96 2.60
CA LEU A 14 -7.71 -1.39 3.89
C LEU A 14 -7.32 0.09 4.04
N LEU A 15 -6.35 0.55 3.26
CA LEU A 15 -5.95 1.97 3.27
C LEU A 15 -7.02 2.82 2.57
N PRO A 16 -7.31 4.02 3.08
CA PRO A 16 -8.32 4.89 2.49
C PRO A 16 -7.94 5.32 1.08
N PHE A 17 -8.94 5.39 0.20
CA PHE A 17 -8.77 5.89 -1.15
C PHE A 17 -8.69 7.41 -1.15
N GLU A 18 -7.71 7.97 -1.85
CA GLU A 18 -7.48 9.41 -2.02
C GLU A 18 -7.29 10.26 -0.75
N GLU A 19 -7.16 9.62 0.41
CA GLU A 19 -6.84 10.27 1.69
C GLU A 19 -5.35 10.12 2.03
N TRP A 20 -4.73 11.20 2.52
CA TRP A 20 -3.36 11.16 3.04
C TRP A 20 -3.35 10.76 4.51
N ILE A 21 -2.66 9.67 4.84
CA ILE A 21 -2.50 9.19 6.22
C ILE A 21 -1.02 8.95 6.53
N SER A 22 -0.64 9.00 7.81
CA SER A 22 0.72 8.61 8.23
C SER A 22 0.95 7.11 8.05
N ILE A 23 2.22 6.69 8.04
CA ILE A 23 2.58 5.26 8.04
C ILE A 23 2.03 4.57 9.30
N SER A 24 2.10 5.22 10.46
CA SER A 24 1.54 4.70 11.71
C SER A 24 0.02 4.47 11.62
N ALA A 25 -0.74 5.41 11.05
CA ALA A 25 -2.17 5.25 10.83
C ALA A 25 -2.47 4.14 9.80
N ALA A 26 -1.61 3.99 8.78
CA ALA A 26 -1.71 2.89 7.82
C ALA A 26 -1.50 1.53 8.49
N ALA A 27 -0.52 1.44 9.39
CA ALA A 27 -0.23 0.24 10.18
C ALA A 27 -1.41 -0.14 11.08
N GLN A 28 -1.98 0.84 11.80
CA GLN A 28 -3.16 0.64 12.64
C GLN A 28 -4.39 0.18 11.85
N ARG A 29 -4.68 0.81 10.70
CA ARG A 29 -5.83 0.41 9.87
C ARG A 29 -5.65 -0.97 9.24
N ALA A 30 -4.41 -1.37 8.98
CA ALA A 30 -4.07 -2.67 8.44
C ALA A 30 -3.92 -3.75 9.51
N ASP A 31 -3.95 -3.40 10.79
CA ASP A 31 -3.64 -4.26 11.93
C ASP A 31 -2.29 -5.00 11.76
N ILE A 32 -1.26 -4.24 11.41
CA ILE A 32 0.12 -4.73 11.24
C ILE A 32 1.11 -3.81 11.94
N ASP A 33 2.32 -4.32 12.18
CA ASP A 33 3.41 -3.50 12.68
C ASP A 33 3.87 -2.46 11.64
N GLU A 34 4.56 -1.42 12.12
CA GLU A 34 4.99 -0.29 11.29
C GLU A 34 6.07 -0.68 10.26
N ALA A 35 6.88 -1.71 10.54
CA ALA A 35 7.89 -2.22 9.62
C ALA A 35 7.25 -2.99 8.44
N ALA A 36 6.23 -3.79 8.73
CA ALA A 36 5.37 -4.46 7.76
C ALA A 36 4.59 -3.43 6.93
N ALA A 37 4.04 -2.39 7.56
CA ALA A 37 3.38 -1.29 6.87
C ALA A 37 4.34 -0.59 5.90
N THR A 38 5.57 -0.32 6.32
CA THR A 38 6.62 0.25 5.45
C THR A 38 6.91 -0.64 4.24
N SER A 39 6.97 -1.96 4.44
CA SER A 39 7.15 -2.93 3.35
C SER A 39 5.97 -2.95 2.37
N VAL A 40 4.74 -2.95 2.89
CA VAL A 40 3.51 -2.86 2.09
C VAL A 40 3.46 -1.55 1.29
N VAL A 41 3.85 -0.43 1.90
CA VAL A 41 3.92 0.88 1.24
C VAL A 41 4.91 0.86 0.09
N ARG A 42 6.10 0.28 0.31
CA ARG A 42 7.11 0.13 -0.74
C ARG A 42 6.60 -0.69 -1.92
N VAL A 43 5.91 -1.80 -1.65
CA VAL A 43 5.31 -2.66 -2.69
C VAL A 43 4.18 -1.93 -3.41
N GLY A 44 3.26 -1.30 -2.67
CA GLY A 44 2.14 -0.54 -3.24
C GLY A 44 2.62 0.62 -4.11
N ARG A 45 3.69 1.31 -3.73
CA ARG A 45 4.31 2.38 -4.52
C ARG A 45 4.95 1.83 -5.80
N ARG A 46 5.71 0.72 -5.72
CA ARG A 46 6.28 0.04 -6.90
C ARG A 46 5.21 -0.41 -7.90
N ARG A 47 4.04 -0.83 -7.40
CA ARG A 47 2.89 -1.23 -8.22
C ARG A 47 2.06 -0.05 -8.73
N GLY A 48 2.34 1.18 -8.29
CA GLY A 48 1.54 2.36 -8.62
C GLY A 48 0.13 2.33 -8.04
N VAL A 49 -0.05 1.65 -6.89
CA VAL A 49 -1.29 1.64 -6.10
C VAL A 49 -1.29 2.76 -5.06
N LEU A 50 -0.10 3.08 -4.54
CA LEU A 50 0.09 4.12 -3.52
C LEU A 50 0.99 5.23 -4.04
N CYS A 51 0.74 6.44 -3.56
CA CYS A 51 1.71 7.53 -3.58
C CYS A 51 2.15 7.87 -2.15
N THR A 52 3.35 8.43 -2.04
CA THR A 52 3.95 8.86 -0.78
C THR A 52 4.35 10.32 -0.90
N ARG A 53 4.23 11.08 0.20
CA ARG A 53 4.78 12.44 0.32
C ARG A 53 5.48 12.61 1.67
N GLY A 54 6.30 13.66 1.79
CA GLY A 54 7.11 13.87 2.99
C GLY A 54 8.30 12.90 3.09
N LYS A 55 8.99 12.92 4.23
CA LYS A 55 10.17 12.07 4.52
C LYS A 55 10.20 11.72 6.01
N GLY A 56 10.86 10.61 6.34
CA GLY A 56 11.06 10.17 7.73
C GLY A 56 9.74 9.96 8.48
N ALA A 57 9.69 10.39 9.74
CA ALA A 57 8.51 10.27 10.60
C ALA A 57 7.28 11.06 10.08
N ALA A 58 7.50 12.08 9.25
CA ALA A 58 6.43 12.86 8.63
C ALA A 58 5.95 12.27 7.28
N GLN A 59 6.42 11.07 6.91
CA GLN A 59 6.02 10.44 5.67
C GLN A 59 4.54 10.04 5.71
N GLN A 60 3.83 10.42 4.65
CA GLN A 60 2.42 10.11 4.46
C GLN A 60 2.22 9.28 3.20
N VAL A 61 1.15 8.50 3.21
CA VAL A 61 0.74 7.57 2.15
C VAL A 61 -0.68 7.87 1.76
N ARG A 62 -0.97 7.72 0.47
CA ARG A 62 -2.32 7.78 -0.08
C ARG A 62 -2.51 6.68 -1.10
N ARG A 63 -3.66 6.00 -1.05
CA ARG A 63 -4.05 5.06 -2.10
C ARG A 63 -4.63 5.81 -3.28
N ILE A 64 -4.04 5.61 -4.46
CA ILE A 64 -4.41 6.29 -5.72
C ILE A 64 -5.07 5.36 -6.73
N TYR A 65 -5.21 4.08 -6.39
CA TYR A 65 -5.85 3.10 -7.26
C TYR A 65 -7.01 2.42 -6.49
N PRO A 66 -8.21 2.33 -7.09
CA PRO A 66 -9.41 1.89 -6.38
C PRO A 66 -9.50 0.36 -6.23
N ALA A 67 -8.69 -0.40 -6.97
CA ALA A 67 -8.73 -1.86 -7.02
C ALA A 67 -7.37 -2.49 -6.63
N PRO A 68 -7.31 -3.80 -6.35
CA PRO A 68 -6.03 -4.49 -6.26
C PRO A 68 -5.33 -4.47 -7.63
N ARG A 69 -4.31 -3.63 -7.79
CA ARG A 69 -3.51 -3.58 -9.01
C ARG A 69 -2.57 -4.77 -9.04
N ARG A 70 -2.78 -5.65 -10.03
CA ARG A 70 -1.90 -6.81 -10.23
C ARG A 70 -0.48 -6.33 -10.52
N PRO A 71 0.55 -7.03 -10.00
CA PRO A 71 1.90 -6.78 -10.45
C PRO A 71 1.92 -6.96 -11.97
N VAL A 72 2.36 -5.92 -12.68
CA VAL A 72 2.78 -6.06 -14.07
C VAL A 72 3.92 -7.07 -14.05
N THR A 73 3.68 -8.27 -14.60
CA THR A 73 4.72 -9.27 -14.78
C THR A 73 5.87 -8.57 -15.51
N PRO A 74 7.10 -8.55 -14.97
CA PRO A 74 8.23 -8.07 -15.75
C PRO A 74 8.30 -8.98 -16.98
N LYS A 75 8.22 -8.39 -18.18
CA LYS A 75 8.63 -9.11 -19.39
C LYS A 75 10.11 -9.43 -19.18
N ARG A 76 10.40 -10.74 -19.14
CA ARG A 76 11.75 -11.29 -19.10
C ARG A 76 12.54 -10.86 -20.34
#